data_AF-A0A961GYE9-F1
#
_entry.id   AF-A0A961GYE9-F1
#
_cell.length_a   1.000
_cell.length_b   1.000
_cell.length_c   1.000
_cell.angle_alpha   90.00
_cell.angle_beta   90.00
_cell.angle_gamma   90.00
#
_symmetry.space_group_name_H-M   'P 1'
#
loop_
_entity.id
_entity.type
_entity.pdbx_description
1 polymer ?
#
loop_
_entity_poly.entity_id
_entity_poly.type
_entity_poly.pdbx_seq_one_letter_code
_entity_poly.pdbx_strand_id
1 'polypeptide(L)'
;MRTLSLLSLCLFGAVLAAAADMKPASEFTTTDPKKVKILEDSALEKNPEIDHFKHLCPGLGGYQVIHEGGDLRSWINLIFNGKKTDLMGDSLAACPGQFPAKANNVVQWRGYRKGDAFAPYAIIYRMVSSADDAKQTPIETLIIIKLDGSKSHVVGHVSAKEGNEKAEALADKLCR
;
A
#
# COMPACT_ATOMS: atom_id res chain seq x y z
N MET A 1 1.11 24.82 -75.31
CA MET A 1 0.07 25.19 -74.31
C MET A 1 0.58 24.78 -72.94
N ARG A 2 0.46 25.69 -71.97
CA ARG A 2 1.06 25.64 -70.62
C ARG A 2 0.39 24.56 -69.75
N THR A 3 1.19 23.74 -69.07
CA THR A 3 0.73 22.92 -67.93
C THR A 3 1.40 23.45 -66.66
N LEU A 4 0.61 24.16 -65.84
CA LEU A 4 0.97 24.54 -64.49
C LEU A 4 0.89 23.31 -63.59
N SER A 5 2.00 22.92 -62.97
CA SER A 5 2.01 21.96 -61.86
C SER A 5 1.80 22.72 -60.54
N LEU A 6 0.64 22.53 -59.93
CA LEU A 6 0.30 23.02 -58.59
C LEU A 6 1.13 22.29 -57.53
N LEU A 7 1.92 23.06 -56.79
CA LEU A 7 2.64 22.60 -55.59
C LEU A 7 1.62 22.54 -54.43
N SER A 8 1.20 21.33 -54.04
CA SER A 8 0.30 21.14 -52.89
C SER A 8 1.15 21.04 -51.62
N LEU A 9 1.10 22.08 -50.79
CA LEU A 9 1.85 22.19 -49.54
C LEU A 9 1.05 21.46 -48.43
N CYS A 10 1.41 20.21 -48.12
CA CYS A 10 0.85 19.49 -46.98
C CYS A 10 1.40 20.08 -45.67
N LEU A 11 0.61 20.94 -45.00
CA LEU A 11 0.85 21.31 -43.61
C LEU A 11 0.63 20.08 -42.71
N PHE A 12 1.70 19.45 -42.25
CA PHE A 12 1.66 18.53 -41.12
C PHE A 12 1.52 19.33 -39.83
N GLY A 13 0.29 19.47 -39.34
CA GLY A 13 0.02 19.96 -37.99
C GLY A 13 0.49 18.94 -36.96
N ALA A 14 1.64 19.19 -36.33
CA ALA A 14 2.08 18.42 -35.18
C ALA A 14 1.14 18.71 -33.99
N VAL A 15 0.19 17.81 -33.74
CA VAL A 15 -0.57 17.82 -32.48
C VAL A 15 0.38 17.40 -31.37
N LEU A 16 0.95 18.38 -30.68
CA LEU A 16 1.62 18.17 -29.39
C LEU A 16 0.54 17.73 -28.40
N ALA A 17 0.36 16.41 -28.26
CA ALA A 17 -0.34 15.86 -27.11
C ALA A 17 0.50 16.19 -25.88
N ALA A 18 0.07 17.21 -25.12
CA ALA A 18 0.63 17.48 -23.81
C ALA A 18 0.47 16.20 -22.98
N ALA A 19 1.58 15.52 -22.69
CA ALA A 19 1.62 14.48 -21.68
C ALA A 19 1.28 15.16 -20.34
N ALA A 20 0.01 15.19 -19.99
CA ALA A 20 -0.41 15.63 -18.68
C ALA A 20 0.24 14.69 -17.67
N ASP A 21 1.16 15.21 -16.86
CA ASP A 21 1.73 14.47 -15.74
C ASP A 21 0.57 13.96 -14.89
N MET A 22 0.33 12.66 -14.97
CA MET A 22 -0.73 12.03 -14.20
C MET A 22 -0.40 12.24 -12.74
N LYS A 23 -1.25 12.96 -12.00
CA LYS A 23 -1.08 13.13 -10.57
C LYS A 23 -1.46 11.83 -9.86
N PRO A 24 -0.65 11.34 -8.92
CA PRO A 24 -1.05 10.20 -8.14
C PRO A 24 -2.22 10.44 -7.24
N ALA A 25 -2.98 9.36 -7.08
CA ALA A 25 -4.18 9.28 -6.27
C ALA A 25 -4.03 8.22 -5.20
N SER A 26 -4.83 8.38 -4.15
CA SER A 26 -4.99 7.40 -3.09
C SER A 26 -6.30 6.63 -3.31
N GLU A 27 -6.24 5.31 -3.18
CA GLU A 27 -7.40 4.43 -3.09
C GLU A 27 -7.34 3.66 -1.77
N PHE A 28 -8.47 3.14 -1.30
CA PHE A 28 -8.55 2.57 0.04
C PHE A 28 -9.22 1.20 0.02
N THR A 29 -8.59 0.23 0.68
CA THR A 29 -9.20 -1.05 1.05
C THR A 29 -9.18 -1.23 2.57
N THR A 30 -9.61 -2.39 3.06
CA THR A 30 -9.82 -2.60 4.49
C THR A 30 -9.31 -3.92 5.03
N THR A 31 -8.86 -3.90 6.29
CA THR A 31 -8.53 -5.07 7.13
C THR A 31 -9.54 -5.27 8.27
N ASP A 32 -10.75 -4.71 8.15
CA ASP A 32 -11.84 -4.91 9.12
C ASP A 32 -12.27 -6.39 9.12
N PRO A 33 -12.13 -7.13 10.23
CA PRO A 33 -12.47 -8.55 10.30
C PRO A 33 -13.92 -8.87 9.88
N LYS A 34 -14.82 -7.88 9.97
CA LYS A 34 -16.24 -8.04 9.56
C LYS A 34 -16.45 -7.99 8.05
N LYS A 35 -15.44 -7.56 7.27
CA LYS A 35 -15.53 -7.30 5.83
C LYS A 35 -14.54 -8.10 5.00
N VAL A 36 -13.85 -9.06 5.63
CA VAL A 36 -12.75 -9.81 5.02
C VAL A 36 -12.98 -11.30 5.20
N LYS A 37 -12.30 -12.11 4.40
CA LYS A 37 -12.37 -13.57 4.54
C LYS A 37 -11.42 -14.00 5.64
N ILE A 38 -11.95 -14.61 6.70
CA ILE A 38 -11.15 -15.26 7.75
C ILE A 38 -10.58 -16.55 7.17
N LEU A 39 -9.25 -16.71 7.23
CA LEU A 39 -8.58 -17.96 6.85
C LEU A 39 -8.28 -18.79 8.10
N GLU A 40 -7.72 -18.15 9.12
CA GLU A 40 -7.37 -18.71 10.42
C GLU A 40 -7.69 -17.65 11.49
N ASP A 41 -8.20 -18.05 12.65
CA ASP A 41 -8.46 -17.17 13.80
C ASP A 41 -8.60 -18.02 15.06
N SER A 42 -7.68 -17.85 16.02
CA SER A 42 -7.70 -18.58 17.29
C SER A 42 -8.95 -18.31 18.11
N ALA A 43 -9.66 -17.19 17.91
CA ALA A 43 -10.92 -16.93 18.59
C ALA A 43 -12.04 -17.90 18.17
N LEU A 44 -11.86 -18.61 17.04
CA LEU A 44 -12.77 -19.64 16.55
C LEU A 44 -12.31 -21.05 16.93
N GLU A 45 -11.15 -21.19 17.55
CA GLU A 45 -10.60 -22.47 17.99
C GLU A 45 -11.10 -22.86 19.38
N LYS A 46 -11.22 -24.16 19.63
CA LYS A 46 -11.75 -24.66 20.92
C LYS A 46 -10.77 -24.43 22.08
N ASN A 47 -9.47 -24.63 21.84
CA ASN A 47 -8.40 -24.54 22.85
C ASN A 47 -7.11 -24.03 22.18
N PRO A 48 -7.06 -22.77 21.74
CA PRO A 48 -5.84 -22.22 21.13
C PRO A 48 -4.73 -22.12 22.18
N GLU A 49 -3.53 -22.59 21.84
CA GLU A 49 -2.35 -22.45 22.72
C GLU A 49 -1.85 -20.99 22.75
N ILE A 50 -1.97 -20.29 21.62
CA ILE A 50 -1.57 -18.89 21.45
C ILE A 50 -2.57 -18.13 20.58
N ASP A 51 -2.65 -16.81 20.79
CA ASP A 51 -3.40 -15.91 19.92
C ASP A 51 -2.73 -15.81 18.55
N HIS A 52 -3.49 -16.08 17.49
CA HIS A 52 -3.07 -15.93 16.11
C HIS A 52 -4.27 -15.74 15.18
N PHE A 53 -4.06 -15.01 14.09
CA PHE A 53 -5.07 -14.87 13.05
C PHE A 53 -4.45 -14.64 11.68
N LYS A 54 -5.25 -14.90 10.65
CA LYS A 54 -4.89 -14.68 9.25
C LYS A 54 -6.14 -14.38 8.44
N HIS A 55 -6.22 -13.17 7.92
CA HIS A 55 -7.36 -12.69 7.15
C HIS A 55 -6.96 -12.33 5.73
N LEU A 56 -7.72 -12.80 4.74
CA LEU A 56 -7.60 -12.38 3.35
C LEU A 56 -8.45 -11.14 3.11
N CYS A 57 -7.77 -10.03 2.84
CA CYS A 57 -8.33 -8.70 2.68
C CYS A 57 -8.32 -8.26 1.21
N PRO A 58 -9.26 -7.37 0.79
CA PRO A 58 -9.25 -6.81 -0.55
C PRO A 58 -7.95 -6.04 -0.85
N GLY A 59 -7.42 -6.25 -2.05
CA GLY A 59 -6.28 -5.49 -2.58
C GLY A 59 -6.59 -4.87 -3.94
N LEU A 60 -5.63 -4.13 -4.49
CA LEU A 60 -5.74 -3.42 -5.77
C LEU A 60 -4.58 -3.80 -6.70
N GLY A 61 -4.73 -3.53 -8.01
CA GLY A 61 -3.64 -3.73 -8.97
C GLY A 61 -3.16 -5.17 -9.13
N GLY A 62 -4.03 -6.16 -8.89
CA GLY A 62 -3.67 -7.59 -8.92
C GLY A 62 -3.06 -8.12 -7.62
N TYR A 63 -2.88 -7.27 -6.61
CA TYR A 63 -2.47 -7.70 -5.27
C TYR A 63 -3.66 -8.16 -4.43
N GLN A 64 -3.40 -9.10 -3.54
CA GLN A 64 -4.23 -9.38 -2.37
C GLN A 64 -3.45 -9.05 -1.11
N VAL A 65 -4.16 -8.75 -0.03
CA VAL A 65 -3.55 -8.44 1.28
C VAL A 65 -3.88 -9.58 2.24
N ILE A 66 -2.87 -10.06 2.96
CA ILE A 66 -3.05 -10.93 4.12
C ILE A 66 -2.76 -10.10 5.36
N HIS A 67 -3.77 -9.81 6.18
CA HIS A 67 -3.55 -9.26 7.51
C HIS A 67 -3.40 -10.42 8.47
N GLU A 68 -2.22 -10.56 9.06
CA GLU A 68 -1.90 -11.67 9.97
C GLU A 68 -1.22 -11.14 11.22
N GLY A 69 -1.34 -11.91 12.30
CA GLY A 69 -0.82 -11.50 13.59
C GLY A 69 -0.94 -12.59 14.63
N GLY A 70 -0.40 -12.29 15.79
CA GLY A 70 -0.36 -13.13 16.97
C GLY A 70 0.54 -12.49 18.03
N ASP A 71 0.36 -12.90 19.28
CA ASP A 71 1.09 -12.34 20.43
C ASP A 71 1.10 -10.79 20.41
N LEU A 72 -0.09 -10.21 20.26
CA LEU A 72 -0.36 -8.75 20.21
C LEU A 72 0.33 -7.99 19.07
N ARG A 73 0.95 -8.68 18.11
CA ARG A 73 1.59 -8.07 16.94
C ARG A 73 0.78 -8.38 15.69
N SER A 74 0.80 -7.46 14.73
CA SER A 74 0.18 -7.71 13.43
C SER A 74 0.83 -6.91 12.33
N TRP A 75 0.80 -7.46 11.13
CA TRP A 75 1.36 -6.86 9.92
C TRP A 75 0.48 -7.24 8.72
N ILE A 76 0.80 -6.66 7.57
CA ILE A 76 0.22 -7.08 6.31
C ILE A 76 1.27 -7.74 5.45
N ASN A 77 0.88 -8.82 4.79
CA ASN A 77 1.62 -9.51 3.74
C ASN A 77 0.89 -9.36 2.41
N LEU A 78 1.61 -9.54 1.31
CA LEU A 78 1.08 -9.34 -0.03
C LEU A 78 1.09 -10.63 -0.83
N ILE A 79 0.05 -10.88 -1.61
CA ILE A 79 0.03 -11.93 -2.62
C ILE A 79 -0.07 -11.27 -3.98
N PHE A 80 0.86 -11.61 -4.87
CA PHE A 80 0.83 -11.16 -6.27
C PHE A 80 1.11 -12.36 -7.18
N ASN A 81 0.23 -12.62 -8.14
CA ASN A 81 0.31 -13.80 -9.03
C ASN A 81 0.55 -15.12 -8.27
N GLY A 82 -0.16 -15.30 -7.15
CA GLY A 82 -0.06 -16.49 -6.30
C GLY A 82 1.18 -16.60 -5.42
N LYS A 83 2.10 -15.62 -5.46
CA LYS A 83 3.30 -15.59 -4.63
C LYS A 83 3.12 -14.67 -3.43
N LYS A 84 3.30 -15.20 -2.22
CA LYS A 84 3.30 -14.43 -0.97
C LYS A 84 4.65 -13.70 -0.81
N THR A 85 4.57 -12.44 -0.43
CA THR A 85 5.69 -11.63 0.08
C THR A 85 5.53 -11.52 1.58
N ASP A 86 6.56 -11.90 2.32
CA ASP A 86 6.60 -11.74 3.78
C ASP A 86 7.25 -10.39 4.13
N LEU A 87 6.50 -9.58 4.87
CA LEU A 87 6.81 -8.23 5.30
C LEU A 87 6.85 -8.14 6.83
N MET A 88 6.75 -9.25 7.56
CA MET A 88 6.73 -9.24 9.03
C MET A 88 7.94 -8.50 9.59
N GLY A 89 9.15 -8.96 9.28
CA GLY A 89 10.39 -8.38 9.82
C GLY A 89 10.52 -6.89 9.52
N ASP A 90 10.31 -6.52 8.26
CA ASP A 90 10.39 -5.13 7.80
C ASP A 90 9.34 -4.22 8.44
N SER A 91 8.09 -4.70 8.57
CA SER A 91 6.99 -3.93 9.16
C SER A 91 7.22 -3.67 10.65
N LEU A 92 7.65 -4.71 11.37
CA LEU A 92 7.93 -4.61 12.80
C LEU A 92 9.17 -3.75 13.05
N ALA A 93 10.22 -3.88 12.26
CA ALA A 93 11.45 -3.08 12.38
C ALA A 93 11.23 -1.59 12.06
N ALA A 94 10.28 -1.27 11.19
CA ALA A 94 9.93 0.11 10.86
C ALA A 94 9.14 0.82 11.97
N CYS A 95 8.61 0.08 12.95
CA CYS A 95 7.83 0.63 14.05
C CYS A 95 8.70 0.71 15.33
N PRO A 96 8.93 1.89 15.90
CA PRO A 96 9.63 2.01 17.18
C PRO A 96 8.77 1.43 18.32
N GLY A 97 9.39 1.00 19.42
CA GLY A 97 8.67 0.51 20.61
C GLY A 97 8.34 -0.97 20.57
N GLN A 98 7.32 -1.37 21.31
CA GLN A 98 6.92 -2.76 21.57
C GLN A 98 5.56 -3.08 20.96
N PHE A 99 5.35 -4.36 20.66
CA PHE A 99 4.10 -4.93 20.13
C PHE A 99 3.48 -4.16 18.95
N PRO A 100 4.19 -3.93 17.82
CA PRO A 100 3.61 -3.25 16.69
C PRO A 100 2.42 -4.02 16.11
N ALA A 101 1.31 -3.32 15.93
CA ALA A 101 0.07 -3.85 15.37
C ALA A 101 -0.61 -2.81 14.50
N LYS A 102 -1.68 -3.18 13.78
CA LYS A 102 -2.48 -2.21 13.03
C LYS A 102 -3.08 -1.13 13.94
N ALA A 103 -3.01 0.14 13.53
CA ALA A 103 -3.65 1.24 14.25
C ALA A 103 -5.13 1.41 13.84
N ASN A 104 -5.47 1.04 12.61
CA ASN A 104 -6.82 1.12 12.08
C ASN A 104 -7.06 0.04 11.01
N ASN A 105 -8.24 0.03 10.42
CA ASN A 105 -8.64 -0.96 9.42
C ASN A 105 -8.43 -0.50 7.98
N VAL A 106 -7.61 0.52 7.71
CA VAL A 106 -7.42 1.11 6.38
C VAL A 106 -6.11 0.66 5.77
N VAL A 107 -6.17 0.20 4.52
CA VAL A 107 -4.99 0.04 3.67
C VAL A 107 -5.07 1.13 2.61
N GLN A 108 -4.15 2.08 2.65
CA GLN A 108 -4.09 3.15 1.66
C GLN A 108 -3.15 2.73 0.54
N TRP A 109 -3.62 2.80 -0.69
CA TRP A 109 -2.87 2.46 -1.90
C TRP A 109 -2.53 3.75 -2.65
N ARG A 110 -1.28 3.92 -3.02
CA ARG A 110 -0.80 5.03 -3.86
C ARG A 110 -0.53 4.55 -5.26
N GLY A 111 -1.01 5.29 -6.26
CA GLY A 111 -0.97 4.86 -7.64
C GLY A 111 -1.45 5.89 -8.63
N TYR A 112 -1.59 5.46 -9.88
CA TYR A 112 -2.12 6.27 -10.98
C TYR A 112 -3.46 5.74 -11.44
N ARG A 113 -4.44 6.63 -11.67
CA ARG A 113 -5.70 6.28 -12.34
C ARG A 113 -5.57 6.52 -13.84
N LYS A 114 -5.72 5.47 -14.64
CA LYS A 114 -5.80 5.56 -16.11
C LYS A 114 -7.19 5.11 -16.55
N GLY A 115 -8.10 6.06 -16.75
CA GLY A 115 -9.52 5.76 -16.92
C GLY A 115 -10.06 5.07 -15.66
N ASP A 116 -10.74 3.94 -15.84
CA ASP A 116 -11.33 3.15 -14.74
C ASP A 116 -10.31 2.24 -14.03
N ALA A 117 -9.09 2.14 -14.54
CA ALA A 117 -8.04 1.31 -13.95
C ALA A 117 -7.19 2.09 -12.95
N PHE A 118 -6.92 1.50 -11.79
CA PHE A 118 -5.96 1.98 -10.82
C PHE A 118 -4.73 1.08 -10.78
N ALA A 119 -3.56 1.66 -11.03
CA ALA A 119 -2.26 0.99 -10.98
C ALA A 119 -1.48 1.45 -9.74
N PRO A 120 -1.50 0.68 -8.63
CA PRO A 120 -0.79 1.03 -7.41
C PRO A 120 0.71 0.74 -7.53
N TYR A 121 1.53 1.62 -6.93
CA TYR A 121 2.98 1.45 -6.77
C TYR A 121 3.43 1.41 -5.30
N ALA A 122 2.56 1.80 -4.36
CA ALA A 122 2.87 1.73 -2.93
C ALA A 122 1.63 1.48 -2.07
N ILE A 123 1.87 1.00 -0.86
CA ILE A 123 0.91 0.99 0.24
C ILE A 123 1.43 1.87 1.36
N ILE A 124 0.54 2.64 1.98
CA ILE A 124 0.76 3.31 3.25
C ILE A 124 -0.10 2.57 4.28
N TYR A 125 0.53 2.02 5.29
CA TYR A 125 -0.16 1.26 6.33
C TYR A 125 0.11 1.86 7.71
N ARG A 126 -0.94 2.10 8.47
CA ARG A 126 -0.84 2.73 9.79
C ARG A 126 -0.74 1.67 10.87
N MET A 127 0.38 1.69 11.56
CA MET A 127 0.66 0.83 12.69
C MET A 127 0.72 1.63 13.98
N VAL A 128 0.48 0.96 15.10
CA VAL A 128 0.63 1.48 16.45
C VAL A 128 1.49 0.51 17.24
N SER A 129 2.34 1.05 18.08
CA SER A 129 3.16 0.34 19.05
C SER A 129 3.13 1.06 20.38
N SER A 130 3.64 0.44 21.42
CA SER A 130 3.78 1.06 22.74
C SER A 130 5.22 1.51 22.98
N ALA A 131 5.41 2.74 23.45
CA ALA A 131 6.71 3.22 23.89
C ALA A 131 7.26 2.35 25.03
N ASP A 132 8.59 2.24 25.11
CA ASP A 132 9.28 1.64 26.24
C ASP A 132 9.39 2.65 27.39
N ASP A 133 8.23 3.09 27.88
CA ASP A 133 8.09 3.97 29.03
C ASP A 133 7.07 3.38 30.03
N ALA A 134 7.05 3.91 31.24
CA ALA A 134 6.14 3.42 32.29
C ALA A 134 4.65 3.60 31.95
N LYS A 135 4.32 4.46 30.97
CA LYS A 135 2.94 4.76 30.55
C LYS A 135 2.53 3.97 29.31
N GLN A 136 3.46 3.26 28.67
CA GLN A 136 3.27 2.58 27.40
C GLN A 136 2.62 3.49 26.35
N THR A 137 3.15 4.71 26.21
CA THR A 137 2.56 5.74 25.35
C THR A 137 2.39 5.22 23.91
N PRO A 138 1.21 5.34 23.28
CA PRO A 138 1.03 4.90 21.89
C PRO A 138 1.90 5.69 20.91
N ILE A 139 2.59 4.96 20.03
CA ILE A 139 3.37 5.51 18.92
C ILE A 139 2.75 5.04 17.61
N GLU A 140 2.09 5.95 16.91
CA GLU A 140 1.58 5.66 15.57
C GLU A 140 2.62 5.96 14.49
N THR A 141 2.78 4.99 13.60
CA THR A 141 3.74 5.01 12.48
C THR A 141 3.01 4.70 11.19
N LEU A 142 3.29 5.46 10.14
CA LEU A 142 2.85 5.15 8.78
C LEU A 142 4.03 4.49 8.06
N ILE A 143 3.94 3.17 7.82
CA ILE A 143 4.94 2.45 7.04
C ILE A 143 4.63 2.57 5.55
N ILE A 144 5.66 2.67 4.72
CA ILE A 144 5.58 2.79 3.27
C ILE A 144 6.11 1.49 2.67
N ILE A 145 5.25 0.78 1.97
CA ILE A 145 5.59 -0.46 1.26
C ILE A 145 5.65 -0.17 -0.23
N LYS A 146 6.79 -0.44 -0.87
CA LYS A 146 6.93 -0.39 -2.33
C LYS A 146 6.35 -1.67 -2.94
N LEU A 147 5.54 -1.52 -3.98
CA LEU A 147 4.95 -2.65 -4.71
C LEU A 147 5.85 -3.06 -5.88
N ASP A 148 6.37 -4.28 -5.86
CA ASP A 148 7.20 -4.87 -6.92
C ASP A 148 6.92 -6.39 -7.05
N GLY A 149 5.64 -6.72 -7.12
CA GLY A 149 5.13 -8.09 -7.13
C GLY A 149 5.60 -8.85 -5.90
N SER A 150 6.31 -9.97 -6.11
CA SER A 150 6.88 -10.78 -5.03
C SER A 150 8.14 -10.20 -4.38
N LYS A 151 8.61 -9.03 -4.83
CA LYS A 151 9.76 -8.30 -4.28
C LYS A 151 9.34 -7.04 -3.52
N SER A 152 8.04 -6.90 -3.25
CA SER A 152 7.53 -5.78 -2.45
C SER A 152 8.22 -5.76 -1.08
N HIS A 153 8.48 -4.58 -0.52
CA HIS A 153 9.20 -4.44 0.76
C HIS A 153 8.91 -3.08 1.38
N VAL A 154 9.18 -2.94 2.69
CA VAL A 154 9.07 -1.63 3.36
C VAL A 154 10.28 -0.78 2.96
N VAL A 155 10.03 0.43 2.45
CA VAL A 155 11.07 1.36 2.00
C VAL A 155 11.25 2.56 2.91
N GLY A 156 10.35 2.75 3.88
CA GLY A 156 10.42 3.85 4.82
C GLY A 156 9.22 3.89 5.75
N HIS A 157 9.26 4.85 6.65
CA HIS A 157 8.17 5.15 7.57
C HIS A 157 8.18 6.64 7.93
N VAL A 158 7.05 7.15 8.40
CA VAL A 158 6.93 8.49 8.97
C VAL A 158 6.14 8.43 10.27
N SER A 159 6.34 9.40 11.16
CA SER A 159 5.47 9.52 12.32
C SER A 159 4.08 9.92 11.86
N ALA A 160 3.03 9.31 12.45
CA ALA A 160 1.66 9.74 12.22
C ALA A 160 1.41 11.22 12.52
N LYS A 161 2.21 11.82 13.42
CA LYS A 161 2.15 13.25 13.77
C LYS A 161 2.53 14.17 12.60
N GLU A 162 3.31 13.67 11.65
CA GLU A 162 3.68 14.40 10.42
C GLU A 162 2.56 14.38 9.37
N GLY A 163 1.52 13.56 9.58
CA GLY A 163 0.32 13.51 8.74
C GLY A 163 0.44 12.63 7.49
N ASN A 164 -0.71 12.37 6.87
CA ASN A 164 -0.79 11.51 5.67
C ASN A 164 -0.06 12.11 4.48
N GLU A 165 -0.12 13.43 4.27
CA GLU A 165 0.54 14.10 3.15
C GLU A 165 2.05 13.86 3.11
N LYS A 166 2.69 13.76 4.28
CA LYS A 166 4.12 13.45 4.40
C LYS A 166 4.44 12.01 4.00
N ALA A 167 3.53 11.07 4.30
CA ALA A 167 3.64 9.67 3.89
C ALA A 167 3.31 9.45 2.40
N GLU A 168 2.45 10.32 1.83
CA GLU A 168 2.10 10.32 0.39
C GLU A 168 3.20 10.91 -0.49
N ALA A 169 3.73 12.11 -0.15
CA ALA A 169 5.13 12.43 -0.45
C ALA A 169 6.01 11.31 0.16
N LEU A 170 7.33 11.19 0.05
CA LEU A 170 8.01 9.94 0.47
C LEU A 170 7.57 8.65 -0.28
N ALA A 171 6.34 8.11 -0.15
CA ALA A 171 5.86 7.02 -1.02
C ALA A 171 5.99 7.39 -2.50
N ASP A 172 5.51 8.57 -2.87
CA ASP A 172 5.64 9.11 -4.21
C ASP A 172 7.11 9.33 -4.62
N LYS A 173 8.01 9.54 -3.66
CA LYS A 173 9.44 9.76 -3.92
C LYS A 173 10.22 8.45 -4.09
N LEU A 174 9.86 7.40 -3.33
CA LEU A 174 10.62 6.16 -3.23
C LEU A 174 10.08 5.04 -4.13
N CYS A 175 8.80 5.12 -4.50
CA CYS A 175 8.10 3.99 -5.12
C CYS A 175 7.64 4.22 -6.56
N ARG A 176 7.60 5.48 -7.03
CA ARG A 176 7.42 5.80 -8.45
C ARG A 176 8.68 5.48 -9.24
#